data_AF-A0A3D4QXY5-F1
#
_entry.id   AF-A0A3D4QXY5-F1
#
_cell.length_a   1.000
_cell.length_b   1.000
_cell.length_c   1.000
_cell.angle_alpha   90.00
_cell.angle_beta   90.00
_cell.angle_gamma   90.00
#
_symmetry.space_group_name_H-M   'P 1'
#
loop_
_entity.id
_entity.type
_entity.pdbx_description
1 polymer ?
#
loop_
_entity_poly.entity_id
_entity_poly.type
_entity_poly.pdbx_seq_one_letter_code
_entity_poly.pdbx_strand_id
1 'polypeptide(L)'
;YYQEAGRAGRDSRKAVCILLKNDDDYSLNKFIISGNYPPVKAVENLFNRVQKRKISGIPTEVILSRKTAGTNMRESALRKVIEYGYVQIRNGVAFPTEKDRFKLTQKDIDRHKEEELTKLDIMDHYFDEKTCLRSYILRYFNEEPEEERCGNCSICYRSQGKDSKLMNQLLSNIFGK
;
A
#
# COMPACT_ATOMS: atom_id res chain seq x y z
N TYR A 1 2.11 -3.67 -8.16
CA TYR A 1 2.48 -4.75 -9.10
C TYR A 1 2.83 -4.23 -10.49
N TYR A 2 1.91 -3.62 -11.24
CA TYR A 2 2.13 -3.22 -12.64
C TYR A 2 3.40 -2.38 -12.89
N GLN A 3 3.65 -1.35 -12.08
CA GLN A 3 4.85 -0.51 -12.24
C GLN A 3 6.17 -1.30 -12.11
N GLU A 4 6.23 -2.25 -11.17
CA GLU A 4 7.42 -3.08 -10.95
C GLU A 4 7.57 -4.14 -12.05
N ALA A 5 6.48 -4.83 -12.40
CA ALA A 5 6.46 -5.79 -13.51
C ALA A 5 6.85 -5.14 -14.85
N GLY A 6 6.40 -3.91 -15.10
CA GLY A 6 6.70 -3.13 -16.31
C GLY A 6 8.14 -2.63 -16.42
N ARG A 7 8.99 -2.85 -15.41
CA ARG A 7 10.44 -2.62 -15.53
C ARG A 7 11.14 -3.71 -16.36
N ALA A 8 10.57 -4.92 -16.40
CA ALA A 8 11.13 -6.04 -17.14
C ALA A 8 10.93 -5.88 -18.66
N GLY A 9 11.83 -6.45 -19.47
CA GLY A 9 11.68 -6.54 -20.93
C GLY A 9 11.74 -5.19 -21.67
N ARG A 10 12.36 -4.15 -21.09
CA ARG A 10 12.56 -2.84 -21.75
C ARG A 10 13.46 -2.89 -22.98
N ASP A 11 14.23 -3.96 -23.12
CA ASP A 11 15.01 -4.31 -24.31
C ASP A 11 14.17 -5.04 -25.38
N SER A 12 12.84 -5.08 -25.21
CA SER A 12 11.87 -5.77 -26.06
C SER A 12 12.06 -7.30 -26.15
N ARG A 13 12.93 -7.89 -25.33
CA ARG A 13 13.06 -9.34 -25.24
C ARG A 13 11.96 -9.92 -24.36
N LYS A 14 11.67 -11.20 -24.55
CA LYS A 14 10.69 -11.91 -23.72
C LYS A 14 11.13 -11.86 -22.26
N ALA A 15 10.24 -11.39 -21.40
CA ALA A 15 10.39 -11.39 -19.96
C ALA A 15 9.20 -12.10 -19.32
N VAL A 16 9.43 -12.66 -18.13
CA VAL A 16 8.39 -13.32 -17.34
C VAL A 16 8.28 -12.61 -16.00
N CYS A 17 7.07 -12.20 -15.65
CA CYS A 17 6.74 -11.66 -14.33
C CYS A 17 6.04 -12.76 -13.53
N ILE A 18 6.65 -13.17 -12.43
CA ILE A 18 6.12 -14.18 -11.53
C ILE A 18 5.73 -13.50 -10.23
N LEU A 19 4.51 -13.76 -9.78
CA LEU A 19 3.99 -13.25 -8.54
C LEU A 19 3.64 -14.44 -7.64
N LEU A 20 4.14 -14.43 -6.41
CA LEU A 20 3.91 -15.47 -5.41
C LEU A 20 2.95 -14.94 -4.35
N LYS A 21 2.01 -15.77 -3.90
CA LYS A 21 1.04 -15.45 -2.85
C LYS A 21 1.21 -16.42 -1.68
N ASN A 22 1.16 -15.89 -0.47
CA ASN A 22 0.79 -16.62 0.73
C ASN A 22 -0.56 -16.09 1.23
N ASP A 23 -1.40 -16.96 1.78
CA ASP A 23 -2.70 -16.57 2.35
C ASP A 23 -2.55 -15.65 3.57
N ASP A 24 -1.41 -15.71 4.26
CA ASP A 24 -1.08 -14.79 5.35
C ASP A 24 -0.76 -13.36 4.87
N ASP A 25 -0.39 -13.18 3.59
CA ASP A 25 0.03 -11.87 3.06
C ASP A 25 -1.11 -10.86 3.09
N TYR A 26 -2.34 -11.30 2.79
CA TYR A 26 -3.52 -10.42 2.83
C TYR A 26 -3.74 -9.88 4.24
N SER A 27 -3.78 -10.76 5.24
CA SER A 27 -4.00 -10.39 6.64
C SER A 27 -2.91 -9.47 7.17
N LEU A 28 -1.64 -9.75 6.82
CA LEU A 28 -0.51 -8.90 7.18
C LEU A 28 -0.61 -7.49 6.56
N ASN A 29 -0.88 -7.40 5.26
CA ASN A 29 -1.04 -6.12 4.58
C ASN A 29 -2.23 -5.33 5.13
N LYS A 30 -3.36 -6.00 5.38
CA LYS A 30 -4.54 -5.38 6.01
C LYS A 30 -4.24 -4.84 7.41
N PHE A 31 -3.41 -5.55 8.20
CA PHE A 31 -2.94 -5.08 9.50
C PHE A 31 -2.05 -3.85 9.38
N ILE A 32 -1.08 -3.86 8.44
CA ILE A 32 -0.18 -2.73 8.18
C ILE A 32 -0.97 -1.49 7.74
N ILE A 33 -1.88 -1.65 6.76
CA ILE A 33 -2.79 -0.59 6.31
C ILE A 33 -3.59 -0.07 7.51
N SER A 34 -4.23 -0.95 8.29
CA SER A 34 -5.00 -0.50 9.46
C SER A 34 -4.15 0.25 10.50
N GLY A 35 -2.89 -0.14 10.68
CA GLY A 35 -1.94 0.58 11.53
C GLY A 35 -1.53 1.95 11.00
N ASN A 36 -1.66 2.19 9.70
CA ASN A 36 -1.36 3.47 9.04
C ASN A 36 -2.43 4.55 9.21
N TYR A 37 -3.64 4.15 9.61
CA TYR A 37 -4.80 5.04 9.74
C TYR A 37 -5.28 5.07 11.19
N PRO A 38 -4.82 6.04 11.99
CA PRO A 38 -5.08 6.10 13.42
C PRO A 38 -6.50 6.62 13.69
N PRO A 39 -7.11 6.34 14.85
CA PRO A 39 -8.30 7.04 15.29
C PRO A 39 -8.05 8.54 15.34
N VAL A 40 -9.00 9.35 14.87
CA VAL A 40 -8.91 10.81 14.79
C VAL A 40 -8.61 11.43 16.15
N LYS A 41 -9.11 10.83 17.24
CA LYS A 41 -8.81 11.24 18.62
C LYS A 41 -7.31 11.19 18.94
N ALA A 42 -6.57 10.21 18.40
CA ALA A 42 -5.12 10.14 18.59
C ALA A 42 -4.40 11.30 17.88
N VAL A 43 -4.88 11.65 16.68
CA VAL A 43 -4.39 12.79 15.89
C VAL A 43 -4.70 14.11 16.60
N GLU A 44 -5.92 14.27 17.10
CA GLU A 44 -6.38 15.44 17.85
C GLU A 44 -5.60 15.63 19.16
N ASN A 45 -5.37 14.54 19.90
CA ASN A 45 -4.57 14.57 21.12
C ASN A 45 -3.14 15.03 20.85
N LEU A 46 -2.52 14.54 19.77
CA LEU A 46 -1.18 14.97 19.37
C LEU A 46 -1.17 16.45 18.93
N PHE A 47 -2.14 16.86 18.13
CA PHE A 47 -2.35 18.25 17.73
C PHE A 47 -2.40 19.18 18.95
N ASN A 48 -3.28 18.89 19.91
CA ASN A 48 -3.44 19.68 21.13
C ASN A 48 -2.16 19.72 21.96
N ARG A 49 -1.42 18.61 22.02
CA ARG A 49 -0.15 18.52 22.74
C ARG A 49 0.92 19.42 22.10
N VAL A 50 1.04 19.42 20.77
CA VAL A 50 1.98 20.28 20.03
C VAL A 50 1.57 21.76 20.13
N GLN A 51 0.28 22.07 19.99
CA GLN A 51 -0.25 23.44 20.11
C GLN A 51 0.07 24.08 21.47
N LYS A 52 -0.04 23.32 22.57
CA LYS A 52 0.31 23.80 23.92
C LYS A 52 1.78 24.20 24.10
N ARG A 53 2.68 23.65 23.29
CA ARG A 53 4.13 23.91 23.39
C ARG A 53 4.58 25.14 22.61
N LYS A 54 3.72 25.67 21.72
CA LYS A 54 3.97 26.89 20.93
C LYS A 54 5.39 26.91 20.35
N ILE A 55 6.22 27.87 20.77
CA ILE A 55 7.56 28.14 20.26
C ILE A 55 8.56 27.03 20.64
N SER A 56 8.36 26.30 21.74
CA SER A 56 9.30 25.28 22.18
C SER A 56 9.22 23.99 21.36
N GLY A 57 8.10 23.73 20.69
CA GLY A 57 7.86 22.50 19.94
C GLY A 57 7.97 21.22 20.79
N ILE A 58 8.01 20.06 20.12
CA ILE A 58 8.22 18.75 20.73
C ILE A 58 9.17 17.92 19.86
N PRO A 59 10.31 17.44 20.38
CA PRO A 59 11.15 16.50 19.64
C PRO A 59 10.35 15.27 19.18
N THR A 60 10.48 14.88 17.92
CA THR A 60 9.73 13.75 17.34
C THR A 60 10.01 12.44 18.07
N GLU A 61 11.24 12.22 18.52
CA GLU A 61 11.62 11.07 19.34
C GLU A 61 10.78 10.97 20.62
N VAL A 62 10.45 12.11 21.24
CA VAL A 62 9.60 12.17 22.45
C VAL A 62 8.13 11.88 22.12
N ILE A 63 7.68 12.21 20.91
CA ILE A 63 6.36 11.82 20.39
C ILE A 63 6.33 10.31 20.13
N LEU A 64 7.42 9.75 19.61
CA LEU A 64 7.52 8.35 19.16
C LEU A 64 7.99 7.37 20.26
N SER A 65 8.44 7.85 21.41
CA SER A 65 9.05 7.02 22.46
C SER A 65 8.13 5.92 23.04
N ARG A 66 8.76 4.83 23.46
CA ARG A 66 8.36 3.41 23.31
C ARG A 66 7.58 2.74 24.46
N LYS A 67 7.04 3.45 25.45
CA LYS A 67 6.63 2.78 26.71
C LYS A 67 5.47 1.76 26.63
N THR A 68 4.77 1.57 25.50
CA THR A 68 3.77 0.49 25.35
C THR A 68 3.38 0.28 23.88
N ALA A 69 2.77 -0.89 23.58
CA ALA A 69 2.12 -1.23 22.32
C ALA A 69 1.38 -0.03 21.68
N GLY A 70 1.65 0.24 20.40
CA GLY A 70 1.11 1.41 19.69
C GLY A 70 2.14 2.36 19.06
N THR A 71 3.39 1.91 18.81
CA THR A 71 4.40 2.69 18.07
C THR A 71 3.84 3.16 16.72
N ASN A 72 3.24 2.25 15.95
CA ASN A 72 2.61 2.55 14.66
C ASN A 72 1.49 3.59 14.80
N MET A 73 0.75 3.59 15.91
CA MET A 73 -0.33 4.55 16.14
C MET A 73 0.18 5.98 16.29
N ARG A 74 1.25 6.18 17.07
CA ARG A 74 1.84 7.52 17.29
C ARG A 74 2.51 8.04 16.02
N GLU A 75 3.19 7.16 15.30
CA GLU A 75 3.81 7.47 14.02
C GLU A 75 2.76 7.87 12.98
N SER A 76 1.69 7.09 12.84
CA SER A 76 0.58 7.41 11.95
C SER A 76 -0.13 8.70 12.34
N ALA A 77 -0.32 8.97 13.64
CA ALA A 77 -0.87 10.24 14.11
C ALA A 77 0.05 11.42 13.79
N LEU A 78 1.37 11.27 13.98
CA LEU A 78 2.37 12.27 13.62
C LEU A 78 2.36 12.55 12.12
N ARG A 79 2.31 11.51 11.30
CA ARG A 79 2.18 11.63 9.83
C ARG A 79 0.92 12.41 9.46
N LYS A 80 -0.23 12.09 10.07
CA LYS A 80 -1.50 12.78 9.75
C LYS A 80 -1.52 14.25 10.19
N VAL A 81 -0.94 14.61 11.34
CA VAL A 81 -0.85 16.05 11.70
C VAL A 81 0.07 16.83 10.75
N ILE A 82 1.09 16.19 10.18
CA ILE A 82 1.98 16.80 9.17
C ILE A 82 1.28 16.90 7.81
N GLU A 83 0.72 15.80 7.32
CA GLU A 83 0.02 15.69 6.04
C GLU A 83 -1.12 16.71 5.91
N TYR A 84 -1.89 16.94 6.97
CA TYR A 84 -2.98 17.92 7.00
C TYR A 84 -2.53 19.33 7.42
N GLY A 85 -1.23 19.57 7.55
CA GLY A 85 -0.63 20.88 7.75
C GLY A 85 -0.88 21.48 9.13
N TYR A 86 -1.19 20.68 10.15
CA TYR A 86 -1.34 21.17 11.54
C TYR A 86 0.00 21.33 12.25
N VAL A 87 0.99 20.52 11.85
CA VAL A 87 2.32 20.47 12.45
C VAL A 87 3.37 20.48 11.35
N GLN A 88 4.46 21.18 11.59
CA GLN A 88 5.65 21.18 10.74
C GLN A 88 6.84 20.63 11.54
N ILE A 89 7.74 19.90 10.88
CA ILE A 89 8.97 19.43 11.49
C ILE A 89 10.12 20.35 11.08
N ARG A 90 10.89 20.84 12.05
CA ARG A 90 12.13 21.59 11.83
C ARG A 90 13.21 20.98 12.72
N ASN A 91 14.31 20.52 12.13
CA ASN A 91 15.43 19.88 12.85
C ASN A 91 14.98 18.78 13.83
N GLY A 92 14.08 17.90 13.40
CA GLY A 92 13.56 16.80 14.24
C GLY A 92 12.59 17.24 15.36
N VAL A 93 12.16 18.50 15.38
CA VAL A 93 11.21 19.03 16.36
C VAL A 93 9.91 19.42 15.68
N ALA A 94 8.79 18.96 16.24
CA ALA A 94 7.44 19.26 15.81
C ALA A 94 6.95 20.60 16.37
N PHE A 95 6.59 21.52 15.49
CA PHE A 95 6.04 22.83 15.83
C PHE A 95 4.62 22.97 15.28
N PRO A 96 3.72 23.70 15.97
CA PRO A 96 2.43 24.05 15.39
C PRO A 96 2.63 24.93 14.14
N THR A 97 1.67 24.84 13.21
CA THR A 97 1.53 25.79 12.11
C THR A 97 0.52 26.88 12.48
N GLU A 98 0.20 27.77 11.54
CA GLU A 98 -0.88 28.75 11.68
C GLU A 98 -2.28 28.12 11.79
N LYS A 99 -2.41 26.82 11.49
CA LYS A 99 -3.67 26.08 11.59
C LYS A 99 -3.98 25.72 13.03
N ASP A 100 -4.62 26.65 13.73
CA ASP A 100 -4.95 26.60 15.16
C ASP A 100 -6.23 25.81 15.51
N ARG A 101 -7.06 25.52 14.51
CA ARG A 101 -8.33 24.78 14.68
C ARG A 101 -8.26 23.40 14.06
N PHE A 102 -8.47 22.37 14.89
CA PHE A 102 -8.58 20.98 14.43
C PHE A 102 -9.91 20.75 13.72
N LYS A 103 -9.86 20.30 12.46
CA LYS A 103 -11.05 20.04 11.61
C LYS A 103 -11.06 18.65 10.98
N LEU A 104 -10.01 17.86 11.18
CA LEU A 104 -9.90 16.53 10.60
C LEU A 104 -10.93 15.61 11.24
N THR A 105 -11.69 14.89 10.43
CA THR A 105 -12.69 13.92 10.91
C THR A 105 -12.17 12.49 10.75
N GLN A 106 -12.81 11.53 11.44
CA GLN A 106 -12.52 10.12 11.22
C GLN A 106 -12.80 9.71 9.77
N LYS A 107 -13.86 10.24 9.16
CA LYS A 107 -14.24 9.97 7.76
C LYS A 107 -13.13 10.38 6.78
N ASP A 108 -12.45 11.50 7.03
CA ASP A 108 -11.34 11.94 6.18
C ASP A 108 -10.17 10.95 6.21
N ILE A 109 -9.87 10.41 7.40
CA ILE A 109 -8.82 9.40 7.59
C ILE A 109 -9.25 8.07 6.96
N ASP A 110 -10.48 7.64 7.20
CA ASP A 110 -11.00 6.35 6.77
C ASP A 110 -11.20 6.28 5.25
N ARG A 111 -11.54 7.38 4.58
CA ARG A 111 -11.64 7.41 3.11
C ARG A 111 -10.36 6.90 2.44
N HIS A 112 -9.20 7.37 2.90
CA HIS A 112 -7.92 6.91 2.36
C HIS A 112 -7.61 5.46 2.74
N LYS A 113 -8.04 5.03 3.93
CA LYS A 113 -7.93 3.63 4.37
C LYS A 113 -8.74 2.71 3.46
N GLU A 114 -9.98 3.07 3.17
CA GLU A 114 -10.90 2.32 2.31
C GLU A 114 -10.35 2.19 0.89
N GLU A 115 -9.75 3.25 0.34
CA GLU A 115 -9.06 3.22 -0.96
C GLU A 115 -7.88 2.23 -0.96
N GLU A 116 -7.05 2.20 0.08
CA GLU A 116 -5.94 1.24 0.18
C GLU A 116 -6.44 -0.20 0.36
N LEU A 117 -7.47 -0.41 1.19
CA LEU A 117 -8.08 -1.73 1.36
C LEU A 117 -8.70 -2.23 0.05
N THR A 118 -9.36 -1.35 -0.69
CA THR A 118 -9.93 -1.69 -2.00
C THR A 118 -8.84 -2.10 -2.99
N LYS A 119 -7.69 -1.41 -3.00
CA LYS A 119 -6.54 -1.80 -3.83
C LYS A 119 -5.96 -3.15 -3.40
N LEU A 120 -5.91 -3.44 -2.11
CA LEU A 120 -5.48 -4.74 -1.60
C LEU A 120 -6.46 -5.84 -2.04
N ASP A 121 -7.76 -5.61 -1.93
CA ASP A 121 -8.79 -6.56 -2.36
C ASP A 121 -8.73 -6.82 -3.87
N ILE A 122 -8.50 -5.79 -4.70
CA ILE A 122 -8.26 -5.95 -6.14
C ILE A 122 -7.02 -6.83 -6.40
N MET A 123 -5.95 -6.62 -5.64
CA MET A 123 -4.73 -7.42 -5.78
C MET A 123 -4.93 -8.87 -5.35
N ASP A 124 -5.74 -9.11 -4.32
CA ASP A 124 -6.09 -10.47 -3.87
C ASP A 124 -6.92 -11.19 -4.95
N HIS A 125 -7.96 -10.54 -5.48
CA HIS A 125 -8.76 -11.08 -6.59
C HIS A 125 -7.93 -11.37 -7.84
N TYR A 126 -6.87 -10.60 -8.13
CA TYR A 126 -5.99 -10.85 -9.27
C TYR A 126 -5.36 -12.25 -9.24
N PHE A 127 -5.11 -12.83 -8.06
CA PHE A 127 -4.59 -14.19 -7.94
C PHE A 127 -5.64 -15.27 -8.23
N ASP A 128 -6.90 -15.00 -7.92
CA ASP A 128 -8.03 -15.92 -8.09
C ASP A 128 -8.75 -15.73 -9.44
N GLU A 129 -8.24 -14.84 -10.28
CA GLU A 129 -8.83 -14.48 -11.54
C GLU A 129 -8.90 -15.69 -12.49
N LYS A 130 -10.08 -15.88 -13.09
CA LYS A 130 -10.37 -17.00 -14.00
C LYS A 130 -10.27 -16.60 -15.46
N THR A 131 -10.15 -15.30 -15.71
CA THR A 131 -10.01 -14.71 -17.04
C THR A 131 -8.59 -14.21 -17.30
N CYS A 132 -8.37 -13.55 -18.44
CA CYS A 132 -7.04 -13.11 -18.81
C CYS A 132 -6.50 -12.05 -17.83
N LEU A 133 -5.35 -12.33 -17.21
CA LEU A 133 -4.69 -11.42 -16.26
C LEU A 133 -4.30 -10.07 -16.89
N ARG A 134 -3.96 -10.04 -18.18
CA ARG A 134 -3.67 -8.78 -18.89
C ARG A 134 -4.94 -7.93 -19.01
N SER A 135 -6.05 -8.54 -19.41
CA SER A 135 -7.34 -7.85 -19.52
C SER A 135 -7.81 -7.32 -18.17
N TYR A 136 -7.59 -8.07 -17.08
CA TYR A 136 -7.84 -7.60 -15.72
C TYR A 136 -7.06 -6.31 -15.39
N ILE A 137 -5.75 -6.30 -15.67
CA ILE A 137 -4.89 -5.14 -15.43
C ILE A 137 -5.34 -3.93 -16.28
N LEU A 138 -5.67 -4.14 -17.55
CA LEU A 138 -6.14 -3.05 -18.43
C LEU A 138 -7.42 -2.43 -17.89
N ARG A 139 -8.42 -3.24 -17.52
CA ARG A 139 -9.67 -2.75 -16.93
C ARG A 139 -9.47 -2.01 -15.61
N TYR A 140 -8.52 -2.45 -14.77
CA TYR A 140 -8.16 -1.72 -13.55
C TYR A 140 -7.71 -0.28 -13.84
N PHE A 141 -7.04 -0.05 -14.97
CA PHE A 141 -6.64 1.28 -15.44
C PHE A 141 -7.71 1.96 -16.33
N ASN A 142 -8.93 1.43 -16.37
CA ASN A 142 -10.02 1.87 -17.25
C ASN A 142 -9.65 1.81 -18.74
N GLU A 143 -8.80 0.87 -19.13
CA GLU A 143 -8.45 0.59 -20.51
C GLU A 143 -9.25 -0.63 -21.02
N GLU A 144 -9.74 -0.55 -22.25
CA GLU A 144 -10.41 -1.68 -22.91
C GLU A 144 -9.36 -2.57 -23.60
N PRO A 145 -9.36 -3.89 -23.31
CA PRO A 145 -8.46 -4.81 -23.98
C PRO A 145 -8.83 -4.94 -25.46
N GLU A 146 -7.85 -4.80 -26.36
CA GLU A 146 -8.03 -5.11 -27.79
C GLU A 146 -8.50 -6.56 -28.00
N GLU A 147 -7.99 -7.48 -27.16
CA GLU A 147 -8.38 -8.88 -27.14
C GLU A 147 -8.65 -9.35 -25.71
N GLU A 148 -9.74 -10.12 -25.53
CA GLU A 148 -10.11 -10.72 -24.25
C GLU A 148 -9.09 -11.76 -23.74
N ARG A 149 -8.21 -12.27 -24.61
CA ARG A 149 -7.21 -13.28 -24.27
C ARG A 149 -5.84 -12.94 -24.86
N CYS A 150 -4.94 -12.42 -24.04
CA CYS A 150 -3.59 -12.03 -24.49
C CYS A 150 -2.67 -13.19 -24.93
N GLY A 151 -3.06 -14.45 -24.72
CA GLY A 151 -2.25 -15.63 -25.06
C GLY A 151 -0.98 -15.87 -24.23
N ASN A 152 -0.55 -14.90 -23.41
CA ASN A 152 0.77 -14.89 -22.77
C ASN A 152 0.76 -14.79 -21.23
N CYS A 153 -0.42 -14.80 -20.60
CA CYS A 153 -0.55 -14.93 -19.14
C CYS A 153 -0.81 -16.39 -18.74
N SER A 154 -0.62 -16.73 -17.46
CA SER A 154 -0.81 -18.08 -16.93
C SER A 154 -2.20 -18.67 -17.22
N ILE A 155 -3.27 -17.88 -17.08
CA ILE A 155 -4.65 -18.32 -17.36
C ILE A 155 -4.85 -18.64 -18.86
N CYS A 156 -4.33 -17.78 -19.75
CA CYS A 156 -4.38 -18.06 -21.19
C CYS A 156 -3.54 -19.30 -21.55
N TYR A 157 -2.36 -19.47 -20.93
CA TYR A 157 -1.50 -20.64 -21.13
C TYR A 157 -2.19 -21.95 -20.73
N ARG A 158 -2.85 -21.96 -19.56
CA ARG A 158 -3.67 -23.08 -19.07
C ARG A 158 -4.77 -23.46 -20.03
N SER A 159 -5.52 -22.47 -20.50
CA SER A 159 -6.64 -22.69 -21.42
C SER A 159 -6.23 -23.30 -22.77
N GLN A 160 -4.94 -23.20 -23.12
CA GLN A 160 -4.37 -23.78 -24.33
C GLN A 160 -3.67 -25.13 -24.10
N GLY A 161 -3.71 -25.69 -22.88
CA GLY A 161 -3.06 -26.96 -22.54
C GLY A 161 -1.53 -26.91 -22.47
N LYS A 162 -0.92 -25.73 -22.31
CA LYS A 162 0.54 -25.51 -22.38
C LYS A 162 1.24 -25.43 -21.01
N ASP A 163 0.55 -25.77 -19.92
CA ASP A 163 0.85 -25.24 -18.58
C ASP A 163 2.07 -25.86 -17.88
N SER A 164 2.39 -27.14 -18.11
CA SER A 164 3.28 -27.85 -17.20
C SER A 164 4.77 -27.59 -17.42
N LYS A 165 5.25 -27.45 -18.66
CA LYS A 165 6.70 -27.52 -18.91
C LYS A 165 7.44 -26.21 -18.62
N LEU A 166 6.88 -25.07 -19.04
CA LEU A 166 7.50 -23.75 -18.86
C LEU A 166 7.52 -23.32 -17.40
N MET A 167 6.39 -23.46 -16.69
CA MET A 167 6.33 -23.12 -15.26
C MET A 167 7.25 -24.02 -14.43
N ASN A 168 7.27 -25.34 -14.69
CA ASN A 168 8.19 -26.24 -13.98
C ASN A 168 9.65 -25.88 -14.24
N GLN A 169 10.02 -25.54 -15.48
CA GLN A 169 11.39 -25.14 -15.81
C GLN A 169 11.79 -23.78 -15.20
N LEU A 170 10.84 -22.83 -15.10
CA LEU A 170 11.07 -21.55 -14.44
C LEU A 170 11.23 -21.75 -12.93
N LEU A 171 10.35 -22.53 -12.31
CA LEU A 171 10.41 -22.82 -10.88
C LEU A 171 11.67 -23.63 -10.53
N SER A 172 12.09 -24.59 -11.36
CA SER A 172 13.35 -25.33 -11.16
C SER A 172 14.57 -24.40 -11.22
N ASN A 173 14.60 -23.48 -12.19
CA ASN A 173 15.70 -22.51 -12.32
C ASN A 173 15.74 -21.49 -11.17
N ILE A 174 14.59 -21.12 -10.61
CA ILE A 174 14.49 -20.14 -9.52
C ILE A 174 14.77 -20.78 -8.16
N PHE A 175 14.25 -21.98 -7.91
CA PHE A 175 14.31 -22.65 -6.61
C PHE A 175 15.31 -23.80 -6.54
N GLY A 176 16.02 -24.12 -7.62
CA GLY A 176 17.18 -25.02 -7.62
C GLY A 176 16.88 -26.47 -7.28
N LYS A 177 15.78 -27.03 -7.79
CA LYS A 177 15.56 -28.49 -7.82
C LYS A 177 15.65 -29.02 -9.22
#